data_AF-A0ABD5R909-F1
#
_entry.id   AF-A0ABD5R909-F1
#
_cell.length_a   1.000
_cell.length_b   1.000
_cell.length_c   1.000
_cell.angle_alpha   90.00
_cell.angle_beta   90.00
_cell.angle_gamma   90.00
#
_symmetry.space_group_name_H-M   'P 1'
#
loop_
_entity.id
_entity.type
_entity.pdbx_description
1 polymer ?
#
loop_
_entity_poly.entity_id
_entity_poly.type
_entity_poly.pdbx_seq_one_letter_code
_entity_poly.pdbx_strand_id
1 'polypeptide(L)' 'MVLLCALFAGFAFTVAGLSFFRPHLLFRLRHPLSVTPESGLSDIGVGLYRVGAIVPALVGLWILTSWCPSLG' A
#
# COMPACT_ATOMS: atom_id res chain seq x y z
N MET A 1 1.42 -3.54 25.45
CA MET A 1 0.87 -4.37 24.36
C MET A 1 0.10 -3.54 23.35
N VAL A 2 -0.82 -2.67 23.76
CA VAL A 2 -1.60 -1.79 22.86
C VAL A 2 -0.73 -0.93 21.91
N LEU A 3 0.32 -0.29 22.43
CA LEU A 3 1.26 0.51 21.61
C LEU A 3 1.92 -0.31 20.50
N LEU A 4 2.31 -1.54 20.80
CA LEU A 4 2.99 -2.43 19.85
C LEU A 4 2.04 -2.83 18.71
N CYS A 5 0.79 -3.22 19.02
CA CYS A 5 -0.21 -3.51 18.00
C CYS A 5 -0.47 -2.30 17.10
N ALA A 6 -0.60 -1.11 17.69
CA ALA A 6 -0.88 0.12 16.94
C ALA A 6 0.26 0.44 15.97
N LEU A 7 1.51 0.23 16.38
CA LEU A 7 2.68 0.39 15.51
C LEU A 7 2.71 -0.64 14.36
N PHE A 8 2.44 -1.92 14.64
CA PHE A 8 2.42 -2.96 13.60
C PHE A 8 1.24 -2.82 12.64
N ALA A 9 0.04 -2.55 13.15
CA ALA A 9 -1.13 -2.28 12.32
C ALA A 9 -0.92 -1.00 11.49
N GLY A 10 -0.43 0.08 12.11
CA GLY A 10 -0.08 1.32 11.44
C GLY A 10 0.96 1.12 10.34
N PHE A 11 2.00 0.33 10.59
CA PHE A 11 2.98 -0.06 9.57
C PHE A 11 2.32 -0.82 8.41
N ALA A 12 1.50 -1.82 8.71
CA ALA A 12 0.80 -2.62 7.70
C ALA A 12 -0.12 -1.77 6.82
N PHE A 13 -0.90 -0.85 7.41
CA PHE A 13 -1.73 0.10 6.66
C PHE A 13 -0.90 1.12 5.88
N THR A 14 0.25 1.55 6.40
CA THR A 14 1.16 2.45 5.68
C THR A 14 1.74 1.74 4.45
N VAL A 15 2.14 0.48 4.55
CA VAL A 15 2.63 -0.33 3.42
C VAL A 15 1.51 -0.56 2.39
N ALA A 16 0.28 -0.81 2.83
CA ALA A 16 -0.88 -0.92 1.95
C ALA A 16 -1.14 0.40 1.20
N GLY A 17 -1.16 1.54 1.91
CA GLY A 17 -1.32 2.87 1.32
C GLY A 17 -0.22 3.20 0.33
N LEU A 18 1.05 2.98 0.70
CA LEU A 18 2.19 3.15 -0.20
C LEU A 18 2.04 2.29 -1.45
N SER A 19 1.56 1.06 -1.34
CA SER A 19 1.34 0.18 -2.50
C SER A 19 0.27 0.71 -3.45
N PHE A 20 -0.73 1.44 -2.95
CA PHE A 20 -1.71 2.16 -3.78
C PHE A 20 -1.14 3.41 -4.45
N PHE A 21 -0.36 4.22 -3.73
CA PHE A 21 0.15 5.50 -4.23
C PHE A 21 1.42 5.36 -5.10
N ARG A 22 2.25 4.36 -4.82
CA ARG A 22 3.53 4.09 -5.51
C ARG A 22 3.44 3.98 -7.03
N PRO A 23 2.46 3.29 -7.66
CA PRO A 23 2.37 3.30 -9.13
C PRO A 23 2.14 4.71 -9.70
N HIS A 24 1.36 5.54 -9.00
CA HIS A 24 1.07 6.92 -9.42
C HIS A 24 2.29 7.83 -9.23
N LEU A 25 3.01 7.67 -8.11
CA LEU A 25 4.25 8.39 -7.82
C LEU A 25 5.38 8.02 -8.78
N LEU A 26 5.59 6.72 -9.03
CA LEU A 26 6.63 6.24 -9.96
C LEU A 26 6.38 6.74 -11.39
N PHE A 27 5.12 6.79 -11.82
CA PHE A 27 4.78 7.35 -13.13
C PHE A 27 5.07 8.84 -13.24
N ARG A 28 4.63 9.63 -12.25
CA ARG A 28 4.91 11.07 -12.21
C ARG A 28 6.40 11.39 -12.11
N LEU A 29 7.18 10.56 -11.42
CA LEU A 29 8.63 10.74 -11.27
C LEU A 29 9.43 10.24 -12.48
N ARG A 30 8.91 9.30 -13.26
CA ARG A 30 9.58 8.76 -14.46
C ARG A 30 9.34 9.63 -15.70
N HIS A 31 8.18 10.28 -15.81
CA HIS A 31 7.83 11.14 -16.93
C HIS A 31 8.64 12.43 -17.16
N PRO A 32 9.28 13.09 -16.18
CA PRO A 32 10.08 14.29 -16.47
C PRO A 32 11.33 13.99 -17.32
N LEU A 33 11.73 12.72 -17.50
CA LEU A 33 13.00 12.35 -18.14
C LEU A 33 12.86 11.58 -19.47
N SER A 34 11.67 11.14 -19.89
CA SER A 34 11.51 10.37 -21.13
C SER A 34 10.58 11.06 -22.13
N VAL A 35 11.18 11.70 -23.12
CA VAL A 35 10.55 12.15 -24.37
C VAL A 35 10.28 10.92 -25.25
N THR A 36 9.43 10.02 -24.79
CA THR A 36 8.91 8.90 -25.58
C THR A 36 7.39 8.94 -25.54
N PRO A 37 6.73 9.03 -26.71
CA PRO A 37 5.28 8.97 -26.77
C PRO A 37 4.86 7.53 -26.42
N GLU A 38 3.85 7.41 -25.57
CA GLU A 38 3.07 6.18 -25.39
C GLU A 38 3.69 5.00 -24.62
N SER A 39 4.23 5.23 -23.42
CA SER A 39 4.16 4.18 -22.38
C SER A 39 3.15 4.58 -21.32
N GLY A 40 1.86 4.42 -21.63
CA GLY A 40 0.79 4.56 -20.65
C GLY A 40 1.04 3.67 -19.44
N LEU A 41 0.61 4.14 -18.27
CA LEU A 41 0.67 3.36 -17.04
C LEU A 41 0.00 2.00 -17.28
N SER A 42 0.76 0.90 -17.26
CA SER A 42 0.20 -0.43 -17.54
C SER A 42 -0.86 -0.75 -16.48
N ASP A 43 -2.13 -0.81 -16.88
CA ASP A 43 -3.26 -1.10 -15.99
C ASP A 43 -3.10 -2.44 -15.27
N ILE A 44 -2.45 -3.41 -15.91
CA ILE A 44 -2.09 -4.71 -15.32
C ILE A 44 -1.09 -4.53 -14.18
N GLY A 45 -0.05 -3.72 -14.37
CA GLY A 45 0.93 -3.40 -13.34
C GLY A 45 0.29 -2.67 -12.15
N VAL A 46 -0.58 -1.70 -12.42
CA VAL A 46 -1.34 -0.98 -11.38
C VAL A 46 -2.26 -1.92 -10.62
N GLY A 47 -2.95 -2.82 -11.33
CA GLY A 47 -3.81 -3.85 -10.74
C GLY A 47 -3.04 -4.73 -9.77
N LEU A 48 -1.87 -5.24 -10.17
CA LEU A 48 -1.00 -6.05 -9.32
C LEU A 48 -0.52 -5.29 -8.07
N TYR A 49 -0.19 -4.00 -8.20
CA TYR A 49 0.17 -3.16 -7.04
C TYR A 49 -0.99 -2.97 -6.06
N ARG A 50 -2.22 -2.79 -6.58
CA ARG A 50 -3.43 -2.65 -5.74
C ARG A 50 -3.82 -3.96 -5.08
N VAL A 51 -3.73 -5.09 -5.78
CA VAL A 51 -3.95 -6.42 -5.19
C VAL A 51 -2.89 -6.71 -4.13
N GLY A 52 -1.63 -6.34 -4.39
CA GLY A 52 -0.53 -6.42 -3.42
C GLY A 52 -0.76 -5.58 -2.16
N ALA A 53 -1.58 -4.52 -2.21
CA ALA A 53 -1.96 -3.72 -1.05
C ALA A 53 -3.02 -4.38 -0.15
N ILE A 54 -3.79 -5.34 -0.68
CA ILE A 54 -4.86 -6.03 0.06
C ILE A 54 -4.25 -6.90 1.17
N VAL A 55 -3.18 -7.63 0.86
CA VAL A 55 -2.51 -8.53 1.82
C VAL A 55 -2.05 -7.78 3.09
N PRO A 56 -1.26 -6.69 3.02
CA PRO A 56 -0.86 -5.95 4.21
C PRO A 56 -2.05 -5.28 4.92
N ALA A 57 -3.11 -4.86 4.20
CA ALA A 57 -4.32 -4.33 4.85
C ALA A 57 -5.06 -5.40 5.67
N LEU A 58 -5.19 -6.62 5.14
CA LEU A 58 -5.79 -7.75 5.86
C LEU A 58 -4.95 -8.15 7.07
N VAL A 59 -3.61 -8.15 6.95
CA VAL A 59 -2.70 -8.41 8.07
C VAL A 59 -2.84 -7.33 9.14
N GLY A 60 -2.90 -6.04 8.76
CA GLY A 60 -3.14 -4.94 9.70
C GLY A 60 -4.47 -5.06 10.44
N LEU A 61 -5.54 -5.44 9.72
CA LEU A 61 -6.85 -5.68 10.31
C LEU A 61 -6.82 -6.87 11.28
N TRP A 62 -6.20 -7.99 10.89
CA TRP A 62 -6.06 -9.18 11.74
C TRP A 62 -5.31 -8.87 13.04
N ILE A 63 -4.25 -8.06 12.97
CA ILE A 63 -3.49 -7.63 14.16
C ILE A 63 -4.40 -6.83 15.11
N LEU A 64 -5.22 -5.92 14.60
CA LEU A 64 -6.15 -5.15 15.43
C LEU A 64 -7.22 -6.06 16.06
N THR A 65 -7.85 -6.94 15.27
CA THR A 65 -8.98 -7.75 15.75
C THR A 65 -8.57 -8.88 16.70
N SER A 66 -7.41 -9.51 16.46
CA SER A 66 -7.00 -10.70 17.22
C SER A 66 -6.05 -10.39 18.37
N TRP A 67 -5.27 -9.31 18.26
CA TRP A 67 -4.22 -9.01 19.24
C TRP A 67 -4.48 -7.72 20.02
N CYS A 68 -5.36 -6.85 19.54
CA CYS A 68 -5.72 -5.62 20.23
C CYS A 68 -7.23 -5.31 20.22
N PRO A 69 -8.05 -6.20 20.83
CA PRO A 69 -9.50 -6.04 20.88
C PRO A 69 -9.97 -4.80 21.66
N SER A 70 -9.11 -4.18 22.48
CA SER A 70 -9.44 -2.98 23.25
C SER A 70 -9.46 -1.67 22.45
N LEU A 71 -9.19 -1.72 21.14
CA LEU A 71 -9.22 -0.57 20.22
C LEU A 71 -10.47 -0.56 19.30
N GLY A 72 -11.33 -1.59 19.39
CA GLY A 72 -12.63 -1.66 18.72
C GLY A 72 -13.76 -1.39 19.69
#